data_AF-I3IMD8-F1
#
_entry.id   AF-I3IMD8-F1
#
_cell.length_a   1.000
_cell.length_b   1.000
_cell.length_c   1.000
_cell.angle_alpha   90.00
_cell.angle_beta   90.00
_cell.angle_gamma   90.00
#
_symmetry.space_group_name_H-M   'P 1'
#
loop_
_entity.id
_entity.type
_entity.pdbx_description
1 polymer ?
#
loop_
_entity_poly.entity_id
_entity_poly.type
_entity_poly.pdbx_seq_one_letter_code
_entity_poly.pdbx_strand_id
1 'polypeptide(L)'
;MLHDGLKTYTIIKETNKSFDEIKGERGILRQIAMDLLCRVGGLSGTEIGEMMGVDYSTVSQRRKRLREKLKNDNHIAQIIKRVEVDLSTINI
;
A
#
# COMPACT_ATOMS: atom_id res chain seq x y z
N MET A 1 -9.61 -4.61 -17.94
CA MET A 1 -10.78 -4.02 -17.25
C MET A 1 -11.27 -4.83 -16.05
N LEU A 2 -11.25 -6.17 -16.04
CA LEU A 2 -11.63 -6.96 -14.83
C LEU A 2 -10.56 -7.03 -13.74
N HIS A 3 -9.29 -6.74 -14.06
CA HIS A 3 -8.17 -6.87 -13.13
C HIS A 3 -7.98 -5.71 -12.13
N ASP A 4 -8.57 -4.54 -12.37
CA ASP A 4 -8.33 -3.33 -11.57
C ASP A 4 -9.30 -3.19 -10.38
N GLY A 5 -10.52 -3.75 -10.51
CA GLY A 5 -11.53 -3.73 -9.46
C GLY A 5 -11.15 -4.59 -8.24
N LEU A 6 -10.56 -5.77 -8.48
CA LEU A 6 -10.18 -6.69 -7.40
C LEU A 6 -9.03 -6.13 -6.55
N LYS A 7 -8.09 -5.40 -7.17
CA LYS A 7 -6.88 -4.86 -6.51
C LYS A 7 -7.19 -3.72 -5.54
N THR A 8 -8.17 -2.89 -5.88
CA THR A 8 -8.60 -1.75 -5.05
C THR A 8 -9.46 -2.22 -3.87
N TYR A 9 -10.29 -3.26 -4.09
CA TYR A 9 -11.16 -3.85 -3.09
C TYR A 9 -10.40 -4.38 -1.87
N THR A 10 -9.26 -5.04 -2.07
CA THR A 10 -8.48 -5.65 -0.97
C THR A 10 -7.93 -4.61 0.01
N ILE A 11 -7.53 -3.43 -0.47
CA ILE A 11 -6.98 -2.37 0.41
C ILE A 11 -8.10 -1.62 1.15
N ILE A 12 -9.22 -1.38 0.47
CA ILE A 12 -10.38 -0.72 1.07
C ILE A 12 -10.95 -1.56 2.22
N LYS A 13 -11.02 -2.89 2.02
CA LYS A 13 -11.53 -3.83 3.03
C LYS A 13 -10.67 -3.85 4.31
N GLU A 14 -9.34 -3.89 4.19
CA GLU A 14 -8.45 -4.09 5.34
C GLU A 14 -8.09 -2.79 6.09
N THR A 15 -8.04 -1.66 5.39
CA THR A 15 -7.78 -0.37 6.05
C THR A 15 -9.03 0.22 6.68
N ASN A 16 -10.21 -0.38 6.43
CA ASN A 16 -11.53 0.13 6.77
C ASN A 16 -11.72 1.61 6.34
N LYS A 17 -10.98 2.00 5.30
CA LYS A 17 -10.89 3.34 4.72
C LYS A 17 -11.04 3.22 3.23
N SER A 18 -11.83 4.12 2.66
CA SER A 18 -11.91 4.29 1.22
C SER A 18 -10.55 4.67 0.63
N PHE A 19 -10.38 4.37 -0.65
CA PHE A 19 -9.16 4.72 -1.36
C PHE A 19 -8.89 6.24 -1.37
N ASP A 20 -9.95 7.05 -1.37
CA ASP A 20 -9.85 8.50 -1.29
C ASP A 20 -9.43 9.00 0.10
N GLU A 21 -9.82 8.31 1.18
CA GLU A 21 -9.29 8.59 2.52
C GLU A 21 -7.79 8.31 2.58
N ILE A 22 -7.33 7.18 2.02
CA ILE A 22 -5.90 6.83 1.95
C ILE A 22 -5.09 7.85 1.13
N LYS A 23 -5.66 8.35 0.02
CA LYS A 23 -5.07 9.46 -0.73
C LYS A 23 -4.93 10.71 0.13
N GLY A 24 -5.95 11.04 0.91
CA GLY A 24 -5.96 12.18 1.82
C GLY A 24 -4.94 12.06 2.95
N GLU A 25 -4.57 10.84 3.33
CA GLU A 25 -3.63 10.62 4.43
C GLU A 25 -2.20 11.08 4.11
N ARG A 26 -1.60 11.73 5.11
CA ARG A 26 -0.19 12.06 5.13
C ARG A 26 0.58 11.02 5.95
N GLY A 27 1.85 10.81 5.61
CA GLY A 27 2.74 10.00 6.43
C GLY A 27 2.68 8.50 6.13
N ILE A 28 2.79 7.68 7.16
CA ILE A 28 3.21 6.29 7.04
C ILE A 28 2.17 5.36 6.42
N LEU A 29 0.88 5.58 6.69
CA LEU A 29 -0.21 4.75 6.17
C LEU A 29 -0.27 4.81 4.63
N ARG A 30 -0.10 6.01 4.06
CA ARG A 30 0.00 6.17 2.60
C ARG A 30 1.24 5.49 2.01
N GLN A 31 2.35 5.43 2.76
CA GLN A 31 3.55 4.68 2.32
C GLN A 31 3.30 3.17 2.36
N ILE A 32 2.63 2.68 3.40
CA ILE A 32 2.26 1.26 3.55
C ILE A 32 1.33 0.84 2.42
N ALA A 33 0.30 1.64 2.13
CA ALA A 33 -0.60 1.38 0.99
C ALA A 33 0.15 1.30 -0.34
N MET A 34 1.07 2.23 -0.62
CA MET A 34 1.89 2.20 -1.83
C MET A 34 2.82 0.98 -1.91
N ASP A 35 3.37 0.51 -0.78
CA ASP A 35 4.23 -0.67 -0.78
C ASP A 35 3.42 -1.97 -0.97
N LEU A 36 2.26 -2.08 -0.32
CA LEU A 36 1.36 -3.23 -0.45
C LEU A 36 0.73 -3.33 -1.85
N LEU A 37 0.28 -2.20 -2.44
CA LEU A 37 -0.19 -2.17 -3.83
C LEU A 37 0.86 -2.72 -4.79
N CYS A 38 2.13 -2.40 -4.54
CA CYS A 38 3.22 -2.88 -5.38
C CYS A 38 3.54 -4.36 -5.15
N ARG A 39 3.68 -4.79 -3.89
CA ARG A 39 4.14 -6.15 -3.55
C ARG A 39 3.06 -7.20 -3.60
N VAL A 40 1.88 -6.89 -3.07
CA VAL A 40 0.73 -7.80 -2.99
C VAL A 40 -0.20 -7.58 -4.19
N GLY A 41 -0.47 -6.32 -4.53
CA GLY A 41 -1.34 -5.97 -5.66
C GLY A 41 -0.69 -6.12 -7.04
N GLY A 42 0.64 -6.31 -7.10
CA GLY A 42 1.40 -6.46 -8.35
C GLY A 42 1.41 -5.22 -9.23
N LEU A 43 1.07 -4.04 -8.69
CA LEU A 43 0.99 -2.81 -9.46
C LEU A 43 2.36 -2.17 -9.67
N SER A 44 2.58 -1.65 -10.86
CA SER A 44 3.72 -0.81 -11.17
C SER A 44 3.63 0.51 -10.40
N GLY A 45 4.78 1.13 -10.16
CA GLY A 45 4.80 2.43 -9.50
C GLY A 45 4.09 3.53 -10.31
N THR A 46 3.97 3.37 -11.63
CA THR A 46 3.22 4.27 -12.51
C THR A 46 1.72 4.13 -12.27
N GLU A 47 1.17 2.90 -12.29
CA GLU A 47 -0.24 2.64 -11.99
C GLU A 47 -0.59 3.14 -10.58
N ILE A 48 0.28 2.88 -9.59
CA ILE A 48 0.08 3.39 -8.22
C ILE A 48 0.11 4.92 -8.19
N GLY A 49 0.99 5.54 -8.98
CA GLY A 49 1.10 6.99 -9.07
C GLY A 49 -0.16 7.63 -9.64
N GLU A 50 -0.66 7.10 -10.76
CA GLU A 50 -1.93 7.49 -11.38
C GLU A 50 -3.09 7.33 -10.39
N MET A 51 -3.19 6.16 -9.75
CA MET A 51 -4.21 5.91 -8.74
C MET A 51 -4.08 6.90 -7.59
N MET A 52 -2.87 7.21 -7.09
CA MET A 52 -2.64 8.05 -5.91
C MET A 52 -2.54 9.56 -6.21
N GLY A 53 -2.61 9.97 -7.48
CA GLY A 53 -2.39 11.35 -7.92
C GLY A 53 -0.98 11.88 -7.61
N VAL A 54 0.05 11.05 -7.79
CA VAL A 54 1.47 11.42 -7.57
C VAL A 54 2.37 10.80 -8.64
N ASP A 55 3.55 11.38 -8.86
CA ASP A 55 4.51 10.81 -9.80
C ASP A 55 5.06 9.44 -9.33
N TYR A 56 5.45 8.61 -10.29
CA TYR A 56 6.19 7.36 -10.06
C TYR A 56 7.40 7.58 -9.12
N SER A 57 8.12 8.69 -9.29
CA SER A 57 9.28 9.03 -8.46
C SER A 57 8.89 9.22 -6.99
N THR A 58 7.72 9.79 -6.73
CA THR A 58 7.15 9.93 -5.39
C THR A 58 6.81 8.58 -4.78
N VAL A 59 6.20 7.68 -5.57
CA VAL A 59 5.91 6.30 -5.12
C VAL A 59 7.20 5.57 -4.75
N SER A 60 8.20 5.61 -5.63
CA SER A 60 9.50 4.96 -5.40
C SER A 60 10.21 5.49 -4.15
N GLN A 61 10.27 6.81 -3.98
CA GLN A 61 10.89 7.44 -2.80
C GLN A 61 10.15 7.10 -1.50
N ARG A 62 8.81 7.14 -1.51
CA ARG A 62 8.00 6.83 -0.33
C ARG A 62 8.18 5.40 0.13
N ARG A 63 8.23 4.45 -0.81
CA ARG A 63 8.53 3.04 -0.52
C ARG A 63 9.95 2.85 0.01
N LYS A 64 10.94 3.54 -0.55
CA LYS A 64 12.32 3.51 -0.02
C LYS A 64 12.37 3.99 1.43
N ARG A 65 11.74 5.13 1.73
CA ARG A 65 11.68 5.70 3.09
C ARG A 65 10.98 4.76 4.07
N LEU A 66 9.89 4.12 3.65
CA LEU A 66 9.22 3.10 4.46
C LEU A 66 10.17 1.97 4.80
N ARG A 67 10.84 1.37 3.81
CA ARG A 67 11.80 0.26 4.04
C ARG A 67 12.91 0.64 5.00
N GLU A 68 13.48 1.84 4.89
CA GLU A 68 14.49 2.32 5.84
C GLU A 68 13.92 2.50 7.25
N LYS A 69 12.67 2.94 7.38
CA LYS A 69 11.99 3.04 8.68
C LYS A 69 11.77 1.67 9.32
N LEU A 70 11.40 0.66 8.52
CA LEU A 70 11.17 -0.71 9.01
C LEU A 70 12.42 -1.41 9.52
N LYS A 71 13.61 -1.04 9.05
CA LYS A 71 14.87 -1.58 9.58
C LYS A 71 15.11 -1.19 11.04
N ASN A 72 14.58 -0.04 11.45
CA ASN A 72 14.86 0.55 12.76
C ASN A 72 13.65 0.55 13.70
N ASP A 73 12.45 0.23 13.20
CA ASP A 73 11.20 0.25 13.96
C ASP A 73 10.46 -1.09 13.84
N ASN A 74 10.77 -1.98 14.79
CA ASN A 74 10.17 -3.31 14.89
C ASN A 74 8.66 -3.29 15.11
N HIS A 75 8.12 -2.25 15.74
CA HIS A 75 6.68 -2.16 15.99
C HIS A 75 5.92 -1.92 14.68
N ILE A 76 6.41 -1.00 13.86
CA ILE A 76 5.82 -0.74 12.53
C ILE A 76 5.97 -1.96 11.62
N ALA A 77 7.12 -2.66 11.67
CA ALA A 77 7.33 -3.89 10.91
C ALA A 77 6.33 -4.99 11.28
N GLN A 78 6.01 -5.15 12.58
CA GLN A 78 5.02 -6.12 13.03
C GLN A 78 3.60 -5.76 12.57
N ILE A 79 3.22 -4.48 12.58
CA ILE A 79 1.92 -4.04 12.09
C ILE A 79 1.77 -4.35 10.60
N ILE A 80 2.78 -4.02 9.78
CA ILE A 80 2.75 -4.33 8.34
C ILE A 80 2.66 -5.84 8.11
N LYS A 81 3.44 -6.63 8.86
CA LYS A 81 3.43 -8.09 8.73
C LYS A 81 2.05 -8.69 9.05
N ARG A 82 1.33 -8.16 10.05
CA ARG A 82 -0.04 -8.58 10.35
C ARG A 82 -0.98 -8.28 9.18
N VAL A 83 -0.93 -7.05 8.68
CA VAL A 83 -1.71 -6.64 7.50
C VAL A 83 -1.38 -7.54 6.29
N GLU A 84 -0.11 -7.86 6.04
CA GLU A 84 0.29 -8.77 4.96
C GLU A 84 -0.26 -10.20 5.13
N VAL A 85 -0.28 -10.73 6.36
CA VAL A 85 -0.82 -12.06 6.68
C VAL A 85 -2.34 -12.08 6.48
N ASP A 86 -3.04 -11.06 6.97
CA ASP A 86 -4.49 -10.94 6.84
C ASP A 86 -4.88 -10.85 5.35
N LEU A 87 -4.13 -10.07 4.56
CA LEU A 87 -4.29 -9.96 3.10
C LEU A 87 -4.02 -11.29 2.36
N SER A 88 -3.02 -12.06 2.80
CA SER A 88 -2.67 -13.34 2.17
C SER A 88 -3.71 -14.42 2.44
N THR A 89 -4.40 -14.34 3.57
CA THR A 89 -5.43 -15.31 3.98
C THR A 89 -6.76 -15.12 3.24
N ILE A 90 -6.98 -13.95 2.64
CA ILE A 90 -8.18 -13.62 1.86
C ILE A 90 -8.09 -14.13 0.40
N ASN A 91 -6.92 -14.55 -0.08
CA ASN A 91 -6.73 -15.16 -1.40
C ASN A 91 -7.13 -16.66 -1.46
N ILE A 92 -8.12 -17.08 -0.66
CA ILE A 92 -8.71 -18.44 -0.71
C ILE A 92 -10.11 -18.36 -1.31
#